data_AF-A0A024ELU2-F1
#
_entry.id   AF-A0A024ELU2-F1
#
_cell.length_a   1.000
_cell.length_b   1.000
_cell.length_c   1.000
_cell.angle_alpha   90.00
_cell.angle_beta   90.00
_cell.angle_gamma   90.00
#
_symmetry.space_group_name_H-M   'P 1'
#
loop_
_entity.id
_entity.type
_entity.pdbx_description
1 polymer ?
#
loop_
_entity_poly.entity_id
_entity_poly.type
_entity_poly.pdbx_seq_one_letter_code
_entity_poly.pdbx_strand_id
1 'polypeptide(L)'
;MPLKALQAMWPIELPRLSERVQTSWFSQLNHIHGEKTEGGVRDAVLLAQGFVVALLEAELIEEPGAHLLGTTLLRVQNDAIARLHAANIVGQTATEVFLNKVQPSLSDQFTIIRGGLEGNRKATLQEVHDFLDACGLSPESAQWEGAMAGVPIEVDGTTIRFVRVT
;
A
#
# COMPACT_ATOMS: atom_id res chain seq x y z
N MET A 1 16.38 -4.27 12.50
CA MET A 1 16.80 -5.61 12.93
C MET A 1 16.09 -6.65 12.08
N PRO A 2 16.83 -7.47 11.31
CA PRO A 2 16.26 -8.59 10.55
C PRO A 2 15.75 -9.70 11.49
N LEU A 3 14.79 -10.53 11.05
CA LEU A 3 14.26 -11.69 11.81
C LEU A 3 15.38 -12.59 12.40
N LYS A 4 16.47 -12.78 11.65
CA LYS A 4 17.67 -13.52 12.10
C LYS A 4 18.36 -12.87 13.30
N ALA A 5 18.39 -11.54 13.37
CA ALA A 5 18.97 -10.84 14.51
C ALA A 5 18.06 -10.92 15.75
N LEU A 6 16.73 -10.96 15.56
CA LEU A 6 15.81 -11.25 16.66
C LEU A 6 15.98 -12.69 17.18
N GLN A 7 16.16 -13.67 16.29
CA GLN A 7 16.48 -15.05 16.70
C GLN A 7 17.75 -15.11 17.55
N ALA A 8 18.76 -14.32 17.21
CA ALA A 8 20.01 -14.25 17.96
C ALA A 8 19.85 -13.57 19.33
N MET A 9 18.92 -12.62 19.46
CA MET A 9 18.65 -11.92 20.73
C MET A 9 17.70 -12.68 21.65
N TRP A 10 16.94 -13.65 21.13
CA TRP A 10 15.95 -14.42 21.89
C TRP A 10 16.48 -15.05 23.19
N PRO A 11 17.64 -15.73 23.22
CA PRO A 11 18.14 -16.35 24.45
C PRO A 11 18.56 -15.33 25.51
N ILE A 12 18.82 -14.08 25.10
CA ILE A 12 19.29 -12.99 25.96
C ILE A 12 18.08 -12.25 26.55
N GLU A 13 17.12 -11.89 25.70
CA GLU A 13 15.97 -11.06 26.07
C GLU A 13 14.82 -11.89 26.68
N LEU A 14 14.71 -13.17 26.30
CA LEU A 14 13.62 -14.06 26.72
C LEU A 14 14.16 -15.43 27.20
N PRO A 15 15.11 -15.46 28.15
CA PRO A 15 15.82 -16.68 28.54
C PRO A 15 14.93 -17.76 29.17
N ARG A 16 13.74 -17.38 29.65
CA ARG A 16 12.78 -18.28 30.31
C ARG A 16 11.83 -18.97 29.34
N LEU A 17 11.78 -18.56 28.08
CA LEU A 17 10.87 -19.13 27.10
C LEU A 17 11.44 -20.40 26.47
N SER A 18 10.61 -21.43 26.37
CA SER A 18 11.00 -22.68 25.71
C SER A 18 11.26 -22.49 24.21
N GLU A 19 12.09 -23.36 23.63
CA GLU A 19 12.35 -23.43 22.19
C GLU A 19 11.06 -23.60 21.37
N ARG A 20 10.06 -24.27 21.95
CA ARG A 20 8.73 -24.41 21.33
C ARG A 20 8.02 -23.07 21.18
N VAL A 21 8.07 -22.21 22.21
CA VAL A 21 7.50 -20.85 22.16
C VAL A 21 8.23 -20.01 21.14
N GLN A 22 9.57 -20.11 21.12
CA GLN A 22 10.40 -19.45 20.11
C GLN A 22 10.00 -19.85 18.68
N THR A 23 9.91 -21.16 18.43
CA THR A 23 9.54 -21.69 17.10
C THR A 23 8.13 -21.25 16.70
N SER A 24 7.17 -21.28 17.63
CA SER A 24 5.81 -20.81 17.39
C SER A 24 5.78 -19.32 17.05
N TRP A 25 6.52 -18.50 17.78
CA TRP A 25 6.65 -17.08 17.49
C TRP A 25 7.21 -16.81 16.09
N PHE A 26 8.33 -17.43 15.74
CA PHE A 26 8.93 -17.23 14.40
C PHE A 26 8.06 -17.80 13.28
N SER A 27 7.29 -18.86 13.53
CA SER A 27 6.29 -19.34 12.56
C SER A 27 5.22 -18.29 12.29
N GLN A 28 4.74 -17.58 13.32
CA GLN A 28 3.75 -16.51 13.16
C GLN A 28 4.32 -15.32 12.38
N LEU A 29 5.56 -14.90 12.69
CA LEU A 29 6.22 -13.83 11.94
C LEU A 29 6.44 -14.21 10.46
N ASN A 30 6.84 -15.45 10.18
CA ASN A 30 6.97 -15.95 8.82
C ASN A 30 5.63 -16.01 8.09
N HIS A 31 4.55 -16.36 8.80
CA HIS A 31 3.20 -16.36 8.24
C HIS A 31 2.78 -14.95 7.81
N ILE A 32 2.93 -13.96 8.69
CA ILE A 32 2.65 -12.53 8.39
C ILE A 32 3.48 -12.07 7.19
N HIS A 33 4.77 -12.40 7.14
CA HIS A 33 5.63 -12.03 6.03
C HIS A 33 5.23 -12.75 4.72
N GLY A 34 4.67 -13.96 4.81
CA GLY A 34 4.27 -14.79 3.69
C GLY A 34 2.96 -14.35 3.01
N GLU A 35 2.09 -13.68 3.76
CA GLU A 35 0.73 -13.29 3.35
C GLU A 35 0.66 -12.54 2.03
N LYS A 36 -0.45 -12.66 1.30
CA LYS A 36 -0.59 -12.10 -0.06
C LYS A 36 -1.53 -10.92 -0.16
N THR A 37 -2.21 -10.59 0.94
CA THR A 37 -3.20 -9.52 0.98
C THR A 37 -3.03 -8.72 2.26
N GLU A 38 -3.42 -7.44 2.25
CA GLU A 38 -3.40 -6.63 3.47
C GLU A 38 -4.37 -7.19 4.53
N GLY A 39 -5.52 -7.73 4.11
CA GLY A 39 -6.45 -8.41 5.01
C GLY A 39 -5.81 -9.59 5.72
N GLY A 40 -5.15 -10.48 4.97
CA GLY A 40 -4.42 -11.62 5.55
C GLY A 40 -3.30 -11.19 6.49
N VAL A 41 -2.56 -10.12 6.15
CA VAL A 41 -1.54 -9.54 7.06
C VAL A 41 -2.19 -9.07 8.37
N ARG A 42 -3.34 -8.37 8.32
CA ARG A 42 -4.03 -7.90 9.53
C ARG A 42 -4.52 -9.05 10.40
N ASP A 43 -5.11 -10.08 9.80
CA ASP A 43 -5.61 -11.25 10.54
C ASP A 43 -4.45 -12.03 11.21
N ALA A 44 -3.35 -12.25 10.48
CA ALA A 44 -2.17 -12.91 11.01
C ALA A 44 -1.51 -12.09 12.14
N VAL A 45 -1.51 -10.75 12.04
CA VAL A 45 -1.02 -9.85 13.10
C VAL A 45 -1.91 -9.94 14.35
N LEU A 46 -3.23 -9.98 14.20
CA LEU A 46 -4.16 -10.13 15.34
C LEU A 46 -3.91 -11.43 16.11
N LEU A 47 -3.68 -12.54 15.40
CA LEU A 47 -3.31 -13.81 16.02
C LEU A 47 -1.98 -13.71 16.80
N ALA A 48 -0.98 -13.06 16.21
CA ALA A 48 0.31 -12.84 16.87
C ALA A 48 0.22 -11.91 18.09
N GLN A 49 -0.64 -10.90 18.06
CA GLN A 49 -0.94 -10.08 19.24
C GLN A 49 -1.56 -10.92 20.35
N GLY A 50 -2.54 -11.76 20.04
CA GLY A 50 -3.15 -12.68 21.00
C GLY A 50 -2.14 -13.62 21.64
N PHE A 51 -1.15 -14.10 20.87
CA PHE A 51 -0.05 -14.91 21.39
C PHE A 51 0.82 -14.14 22.40
N VAL A 52 1.19 -12.88 22.11
CA VAL A 52 1.96 -12.03 23.04
C VAL A 52 1.17 -11.76 24.33
N VAL A 53 -0.13 -11.48 24.22
CA VAL A 53 -1.02 -11.31 25.37
C VAL A 53 -1.07 -12.58 26.21
N ALA A 54 -1.24 -13.76 25.59
CA ALA A 54 -1.26 -15.02 26.31
C ALA A 54 0.06 -15.33 27.05
N LEU A 55 1.21 -14.95 26.46
CA LEU A 55 2.50 -15.08 27.14
C LEU A 55 2.63 -14.13 28.34
N LEU A 56 2.10 -12.92 28.23
CA LEU A 56 2.09 -11.92 29.31
C LEU A 56 1.16 -12.36 30.45
N GLU A 57 -0.06 -12.80 30.14
CA GLU A 57 -1.04 -13.31 31.11
C GLU A 57 -0.56 -14.60 31.80
N ALA A 58 0.20 -15.43 31.11
CA ALA A 58 0.83 -16.62 31.69
C ALA A 58 2.12 -16.31 32.48
N GLU A 59 2.48 -15.03 32.64
CA GLU A 59 3.70 -14.56 33.31
C GLU A 59 5.00 -15.17 32.73
N LEU A 60 4.96 -15.58 31.47
CA LEU A 60 6.11 -16.15 30.76
C LEU A 60 7.04 -15.06 30.21
N ILE A 61 6.50 -13.85 30.03
CA ILE A 61 7.24 -12.64 29.67
C ILE A 61 6.80 -11.49 30.57
N GLU A 62 7.71 -10.54 30.80
CA GLU A 62 7.40 -9.29 31.48
C GLU A 62 7.10 -8.18 30.45
N GLU A 63 6.67 -7.01 30.89
CA GLU A 63 6.36 -5.87 30.02
C GLU A 63 7.49 -5.52 29.02
N PRO A 64 8.79 -5.54 29.39
CA PRO A 64 9.86 -5.31 28.41
C PRO A 64 9.90 -6.37 27.31
N GLY A 65 9.63 -7.64 27.66
CA GLY A 65 9.53 -8.74 26.71
C GLY A 65 8.33 -8.57 25.78
N ALA A 66 7.17 -8.18 26.31
CA ALA A 66 5.99 -7.88 25.51
C ALA A 66 6.23 -6.69 24.56
N HIS A 67 6.94 -5.65 25.02
CA HIS A 67 7.31 -4.50 24.20
C HIS A 67 8.26 -4.91 23.05
N LEU A 68 9.25 -5.76 23.32
CA LEU A 68 10.16 -6.28 22.29
C LEU A 68 9.40 -7.10 21.22
N LEU A 69 8.48 -7.97 21.64
CA LEU A 69 7.66 -8.76 20.72
C LEU A 69 6.69 -7.87 19.92
N GLY A 70 6.08 -6.88 20.57
CA GLY A 70 5.18 -5.93 19.93
C GLY A 70 5.87 -5.04 18.89
N THR A 71 7.05 -4.50 19.21
CA THR A 71 7.84 -3.71 18.25
C THR A 71 8.33 -4.54 17.06
N THR A 72 8.67 -5.81 17.30
CA THR A 72 8.99 -6.77 16.23
C THR A 72 7.77 -6.98 15.32
N LEU A 73 6.59 -7.17 15.92
CA LEU A 73 5.36 -7.42 15.19
C LEU A 73 4.98 -6.23 14.28
N LEU A 74 5.03 -5.01 14.82
CA LEU A 74 4.81 -3.78 14.05
C LEU A 74 5.76 -3.67 12.86
N ARG A 75 7.03 -4.02 13.05
CA ARG A 75 8.01 -4.00 11.97
C ARG A 75 7.66 -5.02 10.88
N VAL A 76 7.38 -6.27 11.25
CA VAL A 76 7.06 -7.32 10.29
C VAL A 76 5.78 -7.00 9.53
N GLN A 77 4.79 -6.39 10.20
CA GLN A 77 3.58 -5.87 9.56
C GLN A 77 3.92 -4.79 8.53
N ASN A 78 4.70 -3.78 8.91
CA ASN A 78 5.09 -2.69 8.01
C ASN A 78 5.89 -3.21 6.80
N ASP A 79 6.84 -4.13 7.02
CA ASP A 79 7.62 -4.76 5.96
C ASP A 79 6.72 -5.58 5.01
N ALA A 80 5.73 -6.31 5.56
CA ALA A 80 4.78 -7.10 4.78
C ALA A 80 3.88 -6.20 3.91
N ILE A 81 3.33 -5.12 4.48
CA ILE A 81 2.51 -4.13 3.75
C ILE A 81 3.33 -3.44 2.67
N ALA A 82 4.53 -2.96 3.00
CA ALA A 82 5.42 -2.31 2.02
C ALA A 82 5.75 -3.25 0.85
N ARG A 83 5.97 -4.54 1.13
CA ARG A 83 6.17 -5.56 0.08
C ARG A 83 4.91 -5.77 -0.75
N LEU A 84 3.71 -5.79 -0.15
CA LEU A 84 2.46 -5.92 -0.91
C LEU A 84 2.24 -4.72 -1.82
N HIS A 85 2.54 -3.51 -1.34
CA HIS A 85 2.50 -2.29 -2.16
C HIS A 85 3.52 -2.36 -3.28
N ALA A 86 4.77 -2.76 -3.00
CA ALA A 86 5.79 -2.96 -4.01
C ALA A 86 5.41 -4.05 -5.03
N ALA A 87 4.77 -5.14 -4.60
CA ALA A 87 4.30 -6.21 -5.48
C ALA A 87 3.11 -5.75 -6.33
N ASN A 88 2.24 -4.89 -5.82
CA ASN A 88 1.18 -4.26 -6.62
C ASN A 88 1.78 -3.29 -7.64
N ILE A 89 2.80 -2.52 -7.27
CA ILE A 89 3.54 -1.64 -8.20
C ILE A 89 4.28 -2.47 -9.27
N VAL A 90 4.93 -3.58 -8.88
CA VAL A 90 5.61 -4.52 -9.81
C VAL A 90 4.61 -5.30 -10.66
N GLY A 91 3.44 -5.64 -10.11
CA GLY A 91 2.33 -6.21 -10.87
C GLY A 91 1.80 -5.22 -11.90
N GLN A 92 1.67 -3.94 -11.55
CA GLN A 92 1.32 -2.87 -12.49
C GLN A 92 2.42 -2.65 -13.54
N THR A 93 3.71 -2.61 -13.16
CA THR A 93 4.81 -2.46 -14.13
C THR A 93 5.04 -3.72 -14.98
N ALA A 94 4.81 -4.93 -14.46
CA ALA A 94 4.87 -6.16 -15.24
C ALA A 94 3.67 -6.29 -16.20
N THR A 95 2.51 -5.75 -15.81
CA THR A 95 1.36 -5.61 -16.71
C THR A 95 1.62 -4.49 -17.75
N GLU A 96 2.34 -3.42 -17.42
CA GLU A 96 2.83 -2.44 -18.41
C GLU A 96 3.87 -3.04 -19.36
N VAL A 97 4.72 -3.97 -18.93
CA VAL A 97 5.72 -4.63 -19.80
C VAL A 97 5.10 -5.72 -20.68
N PHE A 98 4.06 -6.42 -20.22
CA PHE A 98 3.34 -7.40 -21.05
C PHE A 98 2.21 -6.80 -21.91
N LEU A 99 1.60 -5.67 -21.50
CA LEU A 99 0.75 -4.86 -22.37
C LEU A 99 1.55 -3.97 -23.32
N ASN A 100 2.87 -3.84 -23.17
CA ASN A 100 3.73 -3.16 -24.15
C ASN A 100 3.95 -3.95 -25.47
N LYS A 101 3.21 -5.06 -25.69
CA LYS A 101 2.96 -5.60 -27.04
C LYS A 101 1.64 -5.09 -27.67
N VAL A 102 0.96 -4.17 -27.02
CA VAL A 102 0.00 -3.27 -27.65
C VAL A 102 0.60 -1.88 -27.53
N GLN A 103 1.08 -1.35 -28.65
CA GLN A 103 1.54 0.02 -28.77
C GLN A 103 0.62 0.99 -28.00
N PRO A 104 1.14 1.90 -27.16
CA PRO A 104 0.35 3.06 -26.78
C PRO A 104 0.11 3.82 -28.08
N SER A 105 -1.15 3.90 -28.51
CA SER A 105 -1.53 4.83 -29.56
C SER A 105 -1.24 6.24 -29.04
N LEU A 106 -0.07 6.75 -29.42
CA LEU A 106 0.26 8.17 -29.52
C LEU A 106 -0.93 8.90 -30.15
N SER A 107 -1.77 9.58 -29.37
CA SER A 107 -2.67 10.58 -29.95
C SER A 107 -3.16 11.65 -28.97
N ASP A 108 -3.37 11.36 -27.68
CA ASP A 108 -4.10 12.30 -26.82
C ASP A 108 -3.37 12.66 -25.54
N GLN A 109 -2.61 13.76 -25.61
CA GLN A 109 -2.06 14.45 -24.45
C GLN A 109 -2.95 15.65 -24.12
N PHE A 110 -3.12 15.98 -22.84
CA PHE A 110 -3.94 17.08 -22.36
C PHE A 110 -3.09 18.04 -21.52
N THR A 111 -3.16 19.33 -21.81
CA THR A 111 -2.69 20.38 -20.90
C THR A 111 -3.78 20.64 -19.88
N ILE A 112 -3.46 20.46 -18.60
CA ILE A 112 -4.38 20.77 -17.50
C ILE A 112 -4.20 22.24 -17.11
N ILE A 113 -5.25 23.03 -17.20
CA ILE A 113 -5.29 24.43 -16.77
C ILE A 113 -6.09 24.49 -15.48
N ARG A 114 -5.49 24.90 -14.36
CA ARG A 114 -6.17 25.05 -13.06
C ARG A 114 -6.18 26.52 -12.66
N GLY A 115 -7.35 27.11 -12.46
CA GLY A 115 -7.50 28.53 -12.10
C GLY A 115 -6.88 29.50 -13.12
N GLY A 116 -6.80 29.11 -14.39
CA GLY A 116 -6.14 29.88 -15.44
C GLY A 116 -4.62 29.70 -15.54
N LEU A 117 -4.01 28.87 -14.68
CA LEU A 117 -2.60 28.52 -14.77
C LEU A 117 -2.42 27.20 -15.52
N GLU A 118 -1.69 27.24 -16.62
CA GLU A 118 -1.34 26.04 -17.39
C GLU A 118 -0.32 25.20 -16.61
N GLY A 119 -0.63 23.92 -16.42
CA GLY A 119 0.29 22.98 -15.81
C GLY A 119 1.48 22.69 -16.72
N ASN A 120 2.68 22.66 -16.13
CA ASN A 120 3.92 22.35 -16.87
C ASN A 120 4.03 20.88 -17.31
N ARG A 121 3.08 20.03 -16.90
CA ARG A 121 3.05 18.61 -17.24
C ARG A 121 1.81 18.33 -18.08
N LYS A 122 2.04 17.65 -19.22
CA LYS A 122 0.97 17.09 -20.02
C LYS A 122 0.45 15.82 -19.35
N ALA A 123 -0.86 15.72 -19.23
CA ALA A 123 -1.55 14.55 -18.74
C ALA A 123 -1.99 13.66 -19.91
N THR A 124 -1.93 12.36 -19.72
CA THR A 124 -2.50 11.38 -20.64
C THR A 124 -4.01 11.30 -20.46
N LEU A 125 -4.72 10.76 -21.45
CA LEU A 125 -6.15 10.46 -21.36
C LEU A 125 -6.50 9.68 -20.07
N GLN A 126 -5.67 8.70 -19.71
CA GLN A 126 -5.86 7.89 -18.50
C GLN A 126 -5.74 8.74 -17.23
N GLU A 127 -4.72 9.61 -17.13
CA GLU A 127 -4.55 10.49 -15.98
C GLU A 127 -5.71 11.49 -15.83
N VAL A 128 -6.32 11.92 -16.94
CA VAL A 128 -7.52 12.77 -16.91
C VAL A 128 -8.73 11.98 -16.40
N HIS A 129 -8.91 10.74 -16.86
CA HIS A 129 -9.98 9.86 -16.37
C HIS A 129 -9.83 9.56 -14.88
N ASP A 130 -8.63 9.18 -14.42
CA ASP A 130 -8.35 8.91 -13.01
C ASP A 130 -8.62 10.15 -12.15
N PHE A 131 -8.32 11.35 -12.66
CA PHE A 131 -8.62 12.61 -11.97
C PHE A 131 -10.12 12.87 -11.86
N LEU A 132 -10.88 12.70 -12.96
CA LEU A 132 -12.32 12.92 -12.95
C LEU A 132 -13.05 11.91 -12.04
N ASP A 133 -12.59 10.65 -12.03
CA ASP A 133 -13.10 9.60 -11.14
C ASP A 133 -12.81 9.93 -9.67
N ALA A 134 -11.60 10.41 -9.36
CA ALA A 134 -11.25 10.89 -8.03
C ALA A 134 -12.07 12.13 -7.58
N CYS A 135 -12.55 12.93 -8.54
CA CYS A 135 -13.48 14.04 -8.29
C CYS A 135 -14.93 13.57 -8.11
N GLY A 136 -15.20 12.26 -8.19
CA GLY A 136 -16.54 11.68 -8.08
C GLY A 136 -17.41 11.91 -9.31
N LEU A 137 -16.83 12.32 -10.44
CA LEU A 137 -17.55 12.47 -11.70
C LEU A 137 -17.66 11.10 -12.36
N SER A 138 -18.88 10.66 -12.64
CA SER A 138 -19.08 9.40 -13.36
C SER A 138 -18.80 9.58 -14.86
N PRO A 139 -18.26 8.56 -15.56
CA PRO A 139 -18.02 8.60 -17.00
C PRO A 139 -19.25 8.91 -17.84
N GLU A 140 -20.43 8.58 -17.34
CA GLU A 140 -21.74 8.80 -17.98
C GLU A 140 -22.31 10.21 -17.70
N SER A 141 -21.61 11.05 -16.94
CA SER A 141 -22.07 12.39 -16.61
C SER A 141 -21.77 13.38 -17.74
N ALA A 142 -22.69 14.31 -17.97
CA ALA A 142 -22.48 15.41 -18.91
C ALA A 142 -21.26 16.29 -18.54
N GLN A 143 -20.89 16.29 -17.25
CA GLN A 143 -19.70 16.97 -16.73
C GLN A 143 -18.41 16.26 -17.15
N TRP A 144 -18.40 14.93 -17.17
CA TRP A 144 -17.28 14.14 -17.67
C TRP A 144 -17.07 14.34 -19.16
N GLU A 145 -18.12 14.20 -19.96
CA GLU A 145 -18.06 14.43 -21.41
C GLU A 145 -17.66 15.88 -21.72
N GLY A 146 -18.19 16.84 -20.97
CA GLY A 146 -17.81 18.25 -21.08
C GLY A 146 -16.33 18.48 -20.77
N ALA A 147 -15.82 17.92 -19.67
CA ALA A 147 -14.40 18.02 -19.31
C ALA A 147 -13.49 17.46 -20.40
N MET A 148 -13.88 16.32 -20.99
CA MET A 148 -13.17 15.65 -22.08
C MET A 148 -13.21 16.43 -23.40
N ALA A 149 -14.28 17.20 -23.64
CA ALA A 149 -14.39 18.13 -24.76
C ALA A 149 -13.67 19.47 -24.53
N GLY A 150 -13.03 19.66 -23.36
CA GLY A 150 -12.31 20.86 -22.98
C GLY A 150 -13.17 21.99 -22.43
N VAL A 151 -14.39 21.66 -21.98
CA VAL A 151 -15.24 22.54 -21.18
C VAL A 151 -14.65 22.62 -19.76
N PRO A 152 -14.48 23.82 -19.20
CA PRO A 152 -14.02 23.97 -17.83
C PRO A 152 -15.04 23.39 -16.85
N ILE A 153 -14.54 22.58 -15.91
CA ILE A 153 -15.30 22.06 -14.77
C ILE A 153 -14.87 22.77 -13.48
N GLU A 154 -15.78 22.90 -12.53
CA GLU A 154 -15.49 23.47 -11.23
C GLU A 154 -15.30 22.32 -10.23
N VAL A 155 -14.11 22.22 -9.65
CA VAL A 155 -13.75 21.20 -8.66
C VAL A 155 -13.21 21.93 -7.44
N ASP A 156 -13.85 21.75 -6.29
CA ASP A 156 -13.46 22.37 -5.01
C ASP A 156 -13.26 23.89 -5.09
N GLY A 157 -14.13 24.59 -5.83
CA GLY A 157 -14.07 26.05 -6.03
C GLY A 157 -12.93 26.52 -6.93
N THR A 158 -12.26 25.59 -7.63
CA THR A 158 -11.22 25.87 -8.62
C THR A 158 -11.67 25.40 -10.01
N THR A 159 -11.59 26.29 -10.99
CA THR A 159 -11.90 25.93 -12.39
C THR A 159 -10.76 25.13 -12.99
N ILE A 160 -11.06 23.94 -13.52
CA ILE A 160 -10.11 23.04 -14.18
C ILE A 160 -10.56 22.84 -15.63
N ARG A 161 -9.63 22.98 -16.57
CA ARG A 161 -9.88 22.77 -17.99
C ARG A 161 -8.82 21.85 -18.58
N PHE A 162 -9.26 20.87 -19.37
CA PHE A 162 -8.38 19.97 -20.09
C PHE A 162 -8.32 20.37 -21.56
N VAL A 163 -7.16 20.81 -22.03
CA VAL A 163 -6.97 21.18 -23.43
C VAL A 163 -6.23 20.05 -24.14
N ARG A 164 -6.90 19.38 -25.07
CA ARG A 164 -6.30 18.32 -25.88
C ARG A 164 -5.22 18.94 -26.78
N VAL A 165 -4.00 18.44 -26.64
CA VAL A 165 -2.81 18.81 -27.42
C VAL A 165 -2.57 17.68 -28.40
N THR A 166 -3.06 17.86 -29.62
CA THR A 166 -2.69 17.06 -30.80
C THR A 166 -1.23 17.28 -31.18
#